data_AF-A0A928FFA3-F1
#
_entry.id   AF-A0A928FFA3-F1
#
_cell.length_a   1.000
_cell.length_b   1.000
_cell.length_c   1.000
_cell.angle_alpha   90.00
_cell.angle_beta   90.00
_cell.angle_gamma   90.00
#
_symmetry.space_group_name_H-M   'P 1'
#
loop_
_entity.id
_entity.type
_entity.pdbx_description
1 polymer ?
#
loop_
_entity_poly.entity_id
_entity_poly.type
_entity_poly.pdbx_seq_one_letter_code
_entity_poly.pdbx_strand_id
1 'polypeptide(L)' 'MDTLKKIFPLAFVKKNDIVALVINIIIHIVVEAVLGVVIAILLKVPVVNVIVGAVSGLVGLYILISAILSVLDYLKVLK' A
#
# COMPACT_ATOMS: atom_id res chain seq x y z
N MET A 1 4.41 7.92 -16.25
CA MET A 1 4.17 6.59 -15.65
C MET A 1 5.41 6.00 -14.99
N ASP A 2 6.62 6.22 -15.53
CA ASP A 2 7.86 5.60 -15.00
C ASP A 2 8.18 5.98 -13.56
N THR A 3 7.98 7.24 -13.17
CA THR A 3 8.22 7.69 -11.79
C THR A 3 7.22 7.07 -10.81
N LEU A 4 5.94 6.96 -11.19
CA LEU A 4 4.90 6.33 -10.36
C LEU A 4 5.13 4.84 -10.20
N LYS A 5 5.54 4.13 -11.27
CA LYS A 5 5.91 2.71 -11.21
C LYS A 5 7.14 2.46 -10.35
N LYS A 6 8.08 3.41 -10.31
CA LYS A 6 9.29 3.32 -9.48
C LYS A 6 8.99 3.54 -8.00
N ILE A 7 8.03 4.39 -7.69
CA ILE A 7 7.62 4.70 -6.31
C ILE A 7 6.61 3.67 -5.80
N PHE A 8 5.69 3.18 -6.64
CA PHE A 8 4.62 2.24 -6.29
C PHE A 8 4.66 0.96 -7.16
N PRO A 9 5.73 0.15 -7.07
CA PRO A 9 5.89 -1.02 -7.95
C PRO A 9 4.78 -2.07 -7.78
N LEU A 10 4.15 -2.12 -6.60
CA LEU A 10 3.07 -3.06 -6.29
C LEU A 10 1.69 -2.60 -6.81
N ALA A 11 1.53 -1.32 -7.15
CA ALA A 11 0.26 -0.80 -7.68
C ALA A 11 0.00 -1.28 -9.12
N PHE A 12 1.06 -1.56 -9.89
CA PHE A 12 0.98 -1.83 -11.33
C PHE A 12 1.19 -3.32 -11.62
N VAL A 13 0.14 -4.13 -11.48
CA VAL A 13 0.16 -5.54 -11.88
C VAL A 13 -0.29 -5.64 -13.33
N LYS A 14 0.57 -6.21 -14.18
CA LYS A 14 0.29 -6.38 -15.61
C LYS A 14 -0.73 -7.51 -15.81
N LYS A 15 -2.02 -7.23 -15.61
CA LYS A 15 -3.12 -8.08 -16.10
C LYS A 15 -4.42 -7.29 -16.15
N ASN A 16 -4.96 -7.18 -17.36
CA ASN A 16 -6.25 -6.54 -17.68
C ASN A 16 -7.42 -7.48 -17.28
N ASP A 17 -7.41 -7.97 -16.03
CA ASP A 17 -8.29 -9.01 -15.50
C ASP A 17 -8.79 -8.60 -14.11
N ILE A 18 -10.11 -8.58 -13.91
CA ILE A 18 -10.77 -8.22 -12.63
C ILE A 18 -10.24 -9.09 -11.49
N VAL A 19 -9.99 -10.37 -11.75
CA VAL A 19 -9.51 -11.31 -10.74
C VAL A 19 -8.13 -10.89 -10.25
N ALA A 20 -7.26 -10.39 -11.14
CA ALA A 20 -5.94 -9.90 -10.78
C ALA A 20 -6.00 -8.61 -9.95
N LEU A 21 -6.93 -7.70 -10.24
CA LEU A 21 -7.17 -6.50 -9.42
C LEU A 21 -7.61 -6.88 -8.00
N VAL A 22 -8.61 -7.78 -7.89
CA VAL A 22 -9.14 -8.22 -6.59
C VAL A 22 -8.02 -8.89 -5.77
N ILE A 23 -7.21 -9.76 -6.38
CA ILE A 23 -6.06 -10.37 -5.72
C ILE A 23 -5.06 -9.31 -5.27
N ASN A 24 -4.77 -8.29 -6.09
CA ASN A 24 -3.81 -7.24 -5.71
C ASN A 24 -4.30 -6.40 -4.53
N ILE A 25 -5.59 -6.07 -4.48
CA ILE A 25 -6.20 -5.35 -3.36
C ILE A 25 -6.15 -6.22 -2.10
N ILE A 26 -6.47 -7.51 -2.20
CA ILE A 26 -6.37 -8.45 -1.07
C ILE A 26 -4.92 -8.49 -0.54
N ILE A 27 -3.92 -8.54 -1.42
CA ILE A 27 -2.50 -8.50 -1.01
C ILE A 27 -2.19 -7.20 -0.27
N HIS A 28 -2.66 -6.04 -0.76
CA HIS A 28 -2.45 -4.77 -0.06
C HIS A 28 -3.07 -4.77 1.33
N ILE A 29 -4.31 -5.27 1.47
CA ILE A 29 -5.00 -5.38 2.77
C ILE A 29 -4.22 -6.31 3.72
N VAL A 30 -3.74 -7.46 3.24
CA VAL A 30 -2.97 -8.41 4.06
C VAL A 30 -1.65 -7.79 4.50
N VAL A 31 -0.93 -7.12 3.59
CA VAL A 31 0.33 -6.43 3.89
C VAL A 31 0.11 -5.33 4.93
N GLU A 32 -0.96 -4.54 4.78
CA GLU A 32 -1.33 -3.49 5.74
C GLU A 32 -1.67 -4.07 7.11
N ALA A 33 -2.45 -5.15 7.16
CA ALA A 33 -2.80 -5.82 8.41
C ALA A 33 -1.56 -6.36 9.15
N VAL A 34 -0.64 -7.01 8.42
CA VAL A 34 0.62 -7.51 8.99
C VAL A 34 1.49 -6.37 9.49
N LEU A 35 1.67 -5.30 8.71
CA LEU A 35 2.39 -4.10 9.12
C LEU A 35 1.76 -3.45 10.35
N GLY A 36 0.43 -3.35 10.39
CA GLY A 36 -0.33 -2.79 11.50
C GLY A 36 -0.10 -3.56 12.81
N VAL A 37 -0.04 -4.89 12.76
CA VAL A 37 0.29 -5.72 13.93
C VAL A 37 1.72 -5.48 14.40
N VAL A 38 2.69 -5.44 13.48
CA VAL A 38 4.10 -5.18 13.81
C VAL A 38 4.28 -3.79 14.44
N ILE A 39 3.64 -2.78 13.84
CA ILE A 39 3.62 -1.40 14.34
C ILE A 39 2.96 -1.35 15.73
N ALA A 40 1.81 -1.98 15.93
CA ALA A 40 1.12 -2.00 17.22
C ALA A 40 1.98 -2.60 18.35
N ILE A 41 2.83 -3.58 18.03
CA ILE A 41 3.80 -4.14 18.98
C ILE A 41 4.92 -3.13 19.28
N LEU A 42 5.43 -2.44 18.26
CA LEU A 42 6.49 -1.42 18.38
C LEU A 42 6.03 -0.17 19.16
N LEU A 43 4.77 0.24 19.01
CA LEU A 43 4.20 1.40 19.71
C LEU A 43 4.08 1.19 21.23
N LYS A 44 4.20 -0.05 21.73
CA LYS A 44 4.26 -0.33 23.18
C LYS A 44 5.50 0.25 23.85
N VAL A 45 6.53 0.64 23.08
CA VAL A 45 7.73 1.29 23.59
C VAL A 45 7.57 2.82 23.48
N PRO A 46 7.44 3.55 24.61
CA PRO A 46 7.05 4.96 24.61
C PRO A 46 8.01 5.90 23.88
N VAL A 47 9.32 5.60 23.89
CA VAL A 47 10.35 6.39 23.17
C VAL A 47 10.23 6.24 21.65
N VAL A 48 9.79 5.06 21.20
CA VAL A 48 9.70 4.69 19.78
C VAL A 48 8.35 5.11 19.19
N ASN A 49 7.36 5.38 20.05
CA ASN A 49 5.98 5.67 19.70
C ASN A 49 5.82 6.88 18.74
N VAL A 50 6.58 7.96 18.94
CA VAL A 50 6.47 9.17 18.11
C VAL A 50 6.98 8.92 16.69
N ILE A 51 8.15 8.27 16.56
CA ILE A 51 8.77 8.00 15.25
C ILE A 51 7.96 6.94 14.51
N VAL A 52 7.58 5.86 15.20
CA VAL A 52 6.80 4.77 14.59
C VAL A 52 5.38 5.21 14.27
N GLY A 53 4.76 6.09 15.05
CA GLY A 53 3.47 6.68 14.70
C GLY A 53 3.53 7.52 13.42
N ALA A 54 4.55 8.37 13.28
CA ALA A 54 4.75 9.17 12.08
C ALA A 54 5.03 8.30 10.84
N VAL A 55 5.91 7.30 10.98
CA VAL A 55 6.22 6.34 9.90
C VAL A 55 5.00 5.50 9.55
N SER A 56 4.23 5.05 10.54
CA SER A 56 2.98 4.29 10.33
C SER A 56 1.98 5.08 9.50
N GLY A 57 1.79 6.36 9.79
CA GLY A 57 0.89 7.22 9.01
C GLY A 57 1.34 7.35 7.55
N LEU A 58 2.65 7.54 7.33
CA LEU A 58 3.23 7.60 5.98
C LEU A 58 3.09 6.26 5.23
N VAL A 59 3.30 5.14 5.91
CA VAL A 59 3.15 3.79 5.33
C VAL A 59 1.69 3.51 4.97
N GLY A 60 0.75 3.85 5.85
CA GLY A 60 -0.68 3.72 5.57
C GLY A 60 -1.12 4.57 4.36
N LEU A 61 -0.67 5.83 4.30
CA LEU A 61 -0.91 6.69 3.13
C LEU A 61 -0.31 6.10 1.86
N TYR A 62 0.91 5.58 1.94
CA TYR A 62 1.57 4.94 0.80
C TYR A 62 0.77 3.73 0.29
N ILE A 63 0.31 2.85 1.19
CA ILE A 63 -0.50 1.67 0.84
C ILE A 63 -1.84 2.09 0.22
N LEU A 64 -2.51 3.08 0.81
CA LEU A 64 -3.78 3.60 0.31
C LEU A 64 -3.63 4.18 -1.10
N ILE A 65 -2.59 5.00 -1.32
CA ILE A 65 -2.27 5.56 -2.64
C ILE A 65 -1.97 4.44 -3.63
N SER A 66 -1.20 3.43 -3.23
CA SER A 66 -0.87 2.26 -4.05
C SER A 66 -2.12 1.47 -4.47
N ALA A 67 -3.07 1.28 -3.56
CA ALA A 67 -4.36 0.63 -3.85
C ALA A 67 -5.21 1.46 -4.83
N ILE A 68 -5.32 2.77 -4.62
CA ILE A 68 -6.04 3.69 -5.52
C ILE A 68 -5.43 3.69 -6.93
N LEU A 69 -4.10 3.74 -7.02
CA LEU A 69 -3.36 3.64 -8.28
C LEU A 69 -3.63 2.32 -9.00
N SER A 70 -3.74 1.21 -8.27
CA SER A 70 -4.08 -0.09 -8.86
C SER A 70 -5.48 -0.09 -9.49
N VAL A 71 -6.46 0.55 -8.84
CA VAL A 71 -7.82 0.71 -9.39
C VAL A 71 -7.80 1.63 -10.62
N LEU A 72 -7.08 2.76 -10.57
CA LEU A 72 -6.97 3.70 -11.68
C LEU A 72 -6.26 3.12 -12.92
N ASP A 73 -5.24 2.28 -12.72
CA ASP A 73 -4.53 1.56 -13.78
C ASP A 73 -5.44 0.50 -14.42
N TYR A 74 -6.22 -0.22 -13.61
CA TYR A 74 -7.24 -1.15 -14.10
C TYR A 74 -8.33 -0.46 -14.94
N LEU A 75 -8.78 0.73 -14.52
CA LEU A 75 -9.73 1.54 -15.29
C LEU A 75 -9.12 2.18 -16.55
N LYS A 76 -7.82 1.98 -16.82
CA LYS A 76 -7.05 2.60 -17.92
C LYS A 76 -7.14 4.13 -17.93
N VAL A 77 -7.40 4.74 -16.77
CA VAL A 77 -7.45 6.20 -16.61
C VAL A 77 -6.03 6.77 -16.55
N LEU A 78 -5.08 5.99 -16.01
CA LEU A 78 -3.66 6.33 -16.03
C LEU A 78 -3.07 5.93 -17.40
N LYS A 79 -2.88 6.93 -18.26
CA LYS A 79 -2.28 6.79 -19.60
C LYS A 79 -0.81 7.21 -19.61
#